data_AF-A0A7S1GNG4-F1
#
_entry.id   AF-A0A7S1GNG4-F1
#
_cell.length_a   1.000
_cell.length_b   1.000
_cell.length_c   1.000
_cell.angle_alpha   90.00
_cell.angle_beta   90.00
_cell.angle_gamma   90.00
#
_symmetry.space_group_name_H-M   'P 1'
#
loop_
_entity.id
_entity.type
_entity.pdbx_description
1 polymer ?
#
loop_
_entity_poly.entity_id
_entity_poly.type
_entity_poly.pdbx_seq_one_letter_code
_entity_poly.pdbx_strand_id
1 'polypeptide(L)'
;YFALYREYGRRKYRARGRRLCRVLRRWTEQGGTNVKPFFLHLDAERLSLLADKSDAMEAYERAYAIVTETESVLYEAICYEHAALAFEEDYPEVARGNMQKSRDLWKNWGAHGKATMLESRYSRFFDDELEPDGTRTTPDEVCI
;
A
#
# COMPACT_ATOMS: atom_id res chain seq x y z
N TYR A 1 6.22 -3.17 -10.65
CA TYR A 1 5.86 -3.57 -12.05
C TYR A 1 4.44 -4.08 -12.13
N PHE A 2 3.98 -4.78 -11.10
CA PHE A 2 2.63 -5.31 -11.06
C PHE A 2 1.62 -4.19 -10.73
N ALA A 3 2.01 -3.15 -9.99
CA ALA A 3 1.23 -1.90 -9.90
C ALA A 3 0.92 -1.30 -11.29
N LEU A 4 1.91 -1.16 -12.17
CA LEU A 4 1.69 -0.68 -13.55
C LEU A 4 0.80 -1.63 -14.38
N TYR A 5 0.85 -2.93 -14.09
CA TYR A 5 -0.07 -3.88 -14.71
C TYR A 5 -1.51 -3.67 -14.23
N ARG A 6 -1.71 -3.39 -12.93
CA ARG A 6 -3.02 -3.05 -12.36
C ARG A 6 -3.58 -1.76 -12.97
N GLU A 7 -2.74 -0.73 -13.09
CA GLU A 7 -3.16 0.57 -13.64
C GLU A 7 -3.48 0.52 -15.14
N TYR A 8 -2.63 -0.13 -15.95
CA TYR A 8 -2.74 -0.07 -17.42
C TYR A 8 -3.25 -1.36 -18.09
N GLY A 9 -3.38 -2.47 -17.36
CA GLY A 9 -3.80 -3.78 -17.90
C GLY A 9 -2.83 -4.42 -18.92
N ARG A 10 -1.69 -3.78 -19.23
CA ARG A 10 -0.82 -4.24 -20.33
C ARG A 10 0.00 -5.46 -19.94
N ARG A 11 -0.20 -6.57 -20.64
CA ARG A 11 0.49 -7.87 -20.41
C ARG A 11 2.02 -7.77 -20.33
N LYS A 12 2.64 -6.82 -21.03
CA LYS A 12 4.09 -6.58 -20.98
C LYS A 12 4.61 -6.29 -19.56
N TYR A 13 3.86 -5.55 -18.74
CA TYR A 13 4.27 -5.21 -17.38
C TYR A 13 4.26 -6.43 -16.47
N ARG A 14 3.23 -7.28 -16.58
CA ARG A 14 3.16 -8.57 -15.87
C ARG A 14 4.30 -9.50 -16.28
N ALA A 15 4.61 -9.58 -17.59
CA ALA A 15 5.71 -10.41 -18.08
C ALA A 15 7.08 -9.92 -17.57
N ARG A 16 7.33 -8.60 -17.58
CA ARG A 16 8.54 -7.99 -17.04
C ARG A 16 8.67 -8.18 -15.53
N GLY A 17 7.58 -7.93 -14.78
CA GLY A 17 7.54 -8.16 -13.34
C GLY A 17 7.88 -9.61 -12.97
N ARG A 18 7.30 -10.59 -13.68
CA ARG A 18 7.62 -12.01 -13.47
C ARG A 18 9.08 -12.35 -13.73
N ARG A 19 9.69 -11.78 -14.79
CA ARG A 19 11.12 -11.97 -15.07
C ARG A 19 11.98 -11.38 -13.95
N LEU A 20 11.67 -10.15 -13.52
CA LEU A 20 12.39 -9.49 -12.44
C LEU A 20 12.27 -10.24 -11.12
N CYS A 21 11.08 -10.75 -10.75
CA CYS A 21 10.91 -11.60 -9.56
C CYS A 21 11.86 -12.79 -9.55
N ARG A 22 12.04 -13.48 -10.69
CA ARG A 22 12.93 -14.65 -10.77
C ARG A 22 14.40 -14.26 -10.59
N VAL A 23 14.80 -13.14 -11.18
CA VAL A 23 16.18 -12.63 -11.06
C VAL A 23 16.45 -12.24 -9.62
N LEU A 24 15.57 -11.43 -9.01
CA LEU A 24 15.73 -10.98 -7.63
C LEU A 24 15.68 -12.14 -6.64
N ARG A 25 14.79 -13.12 -6.84
CA ARG A 25 14.73 -14.34 -6.02
C ARG A 25 16.08 -15.06 -6.00
N ARG A 26 16.65 -15.31 -7.19
CA ARG A 26 17.95 -15.98 -7.32
C ARG A 26 19.06 -15.22 -6.60
N TRP A 27 19.06 -13.89 -6.69
CA TRP A 27 20.06 -13.06 -6.01
C TRP A 27 19.87 -13.06 -4.49
N THR A 28 18.63 -13.07 -4.00
CA THR A 28 18.34 -13.23 -2.57
C THR A 28 18.79 -14.61 -2.06
N GLU A 29 18.53 -15.69 -2.81
CA GLU A 29 18.98 -17.05 -2.48
C GLU A 29 20.51 -17.19 -2.45
N GLN A 30 21.22 -16.37 -3.24
CA GLN A 30 22.69 -16.28 -3.25
C GLN A 30 23.26 -15.38 -2.14
N GLY A 31 22.44 -14.88 -1.22
CA GLY A 31 22.88 -14.06 -0.08
C GLY A 31 22.85 -12.55 -0.32
N GLY A 32 22.20 -12.08 -1.40
CA GLY A 32 22.03 -10.65 -1.66
C GLY A 32 21.05 -9.99 -0.68
N THR A 33 21.55 -9.45 0.43
CA THR A 33 20.74 -8.72 1.43
C THR A 33 20.13 -7.45 0.85
N ASN A 34 20.90 -6.68 0.09
CA ASN A 34 20.44 -5.41 -0.50
C ASN A 34 19.29 -5.57 -1.51
N VAL A 35 19.15 -6.76 -2.11
CA VAL A 35 18.09 -7.03 -3.11
C VAL A 35 16.84 -7.65 -2.49
N LYS A 36 16.93 -8.11 -1.23
CA LYS A 36 15.84 -8.76 -0.50
C LYS A 36 14.60 -7.86 -0.31
N PRO A 37 14.72 -6.56 0.05
CA PRO A 37 13.54 -5.70 0.18
C PRO A 37 12.77 -5.58 -1.14
N PHE A 38 13.50 -5.38 -2.25
CA PHE A 38 12.91 -5.29 -3.58
C PHE A 38 12.24 -6.59 -4.03
N PHE A 39 12.86 -7.73 -3.72
CA PHE A 39 12.27 -9.03 -4.01
C PHE A 39 10.94 -9.20 -3.28
N LEU A 40 10.92 -8.98 -1.96
CA LEU A 40 9.73 -9.18 -1.13
C LEU A 40 8.59 -8.25 -1.55
N HIS A 41 8.88 -6.97 -1.77
CA HIS A 41 7.88 -6.02 -2.25
C HIS A 41 7.31 -6.46 -3.61
N LEU A 42 8.18 -6.80 -4.56
CA LEU A 42 7.74 -7.20 -5.90
C LEU A 42 6.95 -8.53 -5.88
N ASP A 43 7.30 -9.47 -5.00
CA ASP A 43 6.55 -10.73 -4.83
C ASP A 43 5.19 -10.50 -4.16
N ALA A 44 5.10 -9.58 -3.20
CA ALA A 44 3.82 -9.16 -2.61
C ALA A 44 2.90 -8.52 -3.67
N GLU A 45 3.43 -7.64 -4.53
CA GLU A 45 2.63 -7.11 -5.64
C GLU A 45 2.17 -8.22 -6.60
N ARG A 46 3.01 -9.25 -6.83
CA ARG A 46 2.67 -10.38 -7.70
C ARG A 46 1.53 -11.20 -7.12
N LEU A 47 1.61 -11.50 -5.82
CA LEU A 47 0.61 -12.28 -5.10
C LEU A 47 -0.72 -11.53 -5.01
N SER A 48 -0.70 -10.22 -4.84
CA SER A 48 -1.93 -9.40 -4.84
C SER A 48 -2.66 -9.34 -6.20
N LEU A 49 -2.12 -9.93 -7.27
CA LEU A 49 -2.85 -10.13 -8.52
C LEU A 49 -3.62 -11.46 -8.58
N LEU A 50 -3.48 -12.32 -7.57
CA LEU A 50 -4.24 -13.56 -7.45
C LEU A 50 -5.63 -13.27 -6.87
N ALA A 51 -6.54 -14.22 -7.03
CA ALA A 51 -7.89 -14.13 -6.48
C ALA A 51 -7.86 -14.23 -4.94
N ASP A 52 -7.02 -15.12 -4.40
CA ASP A 52 -6.77 -15.20 -2.97
C ASP A 52 -5.73 -14.14 -2.56
N LYS A 53 -6.11 -13.31 -1.59
CA LYS A 53 -5.30 -12.20 -1.09
C LYS A 53 -4.57 -12.51 0.22
N SER A 54 -4.84 -13.65 0.86
CA SER A 54 -4.20 -14.02 2.13
C SER A 54 -2.67 -14.07 2.00
N ASP A 55 -2.17 -14.80 0.99
CA ASP A 55 -0.75 -14.85 0.63
C ASP A 55 -0.14 -13.46 0.37
N ALA A 56 -0.94 -12.54 -0.19
CA ALA A 56 -0.47 -11.20 -0.49
C ALA A 56 -0.32 -10.37 0.78
N MET A 57 -1.23 -10.48 1.75
CA MET A 57 -1.13 -9.80 3.04
C MET A 57 0.14 -10.22 3.79
N GLU A 58 0.38 -11.52 3.92
CA GLU A 58 1.60 -12.05 4.56
C GLU A 58 2.87 -11.62 3.82
N ALA A 59 2.82 -11.51 2.49
CA ALA A 59 3.95 -11.02 1.71
C ALA A 59 4.21 -9.53 1.93
N TYR A 60 3.16 -8.71 2.04
CA TYR A 60 3.31 -7.28 2.37
C TYR A 60 3.81 -7.07 3.79
N GLU A 61 3.34 -7.84 4.79
CA GLU A 61 3.85 -7.79 6.15
C GLU A 61 5.36 -8.07 6.21
N ARG A 62 5.81 -9.11 5.50
CA ARG A 62 7.24 -9.40 5.37
C ARG A 62 7.99 -8.29 4.64
N ALA A 63 7.40 -7.70 3.61
CA ALA A 63 8.01 -6.58 2.90
C ALA A 63 8.18 -5.38 3.83
N TYR A 64 7.15 -5.03 4.62
CA TYR A 64 7.16 -3.93 5.59
C TYR A 64 8.26 -4.09 6.63
N ALA A 65 8.35 -5.26 7.27
CA ALA A 65 9.39 -5.55 8.25
C ALA A 65 10.79 -5.24 7.67
N ILE A 66 11.06 -5.71 6.45
CA ILE A 66 12.37 -5.52 5.82
C ILE A 66 12.60 -4.09 5.34
N VAL A 67 11.61 -3.38 4.78
CA VAL A 67 11.85 -1.99 4.34
C VAL A 67 12.05 -1.06 5.53
N THR A 68 11.36 -1.29 6.66
CA THR A 68 11.60 -0.57 7.91
C THR A 68 13.03 -0.80 8.42
N GLU A 69 13.55 -2.03 8.34
CA GLU A 69 14.96 -2.33 8.67
C GLU A 69 15.97 -1.63 7.76
N THR A 70 15.59 -1.27 6.53
CA THR A 70 16.50 -0.57 5.60
C THR A 70 16.60 0.93 5.84
N GLU A 71 15.86 1.47 6.81
CA GLU A 71 15.78 2.90 7.16
C GLU A 71 15.42 3.82 5.97
N SER A 72 14.84 3.24 4.92
CA SER A 72 14.49 3.97 3.70
C SER A 72 13.02 4.39 3.71
N VAL A 73 12.79 5.62 4.15
CA VAL A 73 11.46 6.27 4.14
C VAL A 73 10.83 6.21 2.74
N LEU A 74 11.65 6.38 1.69
CA LEU A 74 11.19 6.29 0.30
C LEU A 74 10.63 4.92 -0.04
N TYR A 75 11.36 3.83 0.26
CA TYR A 75 10.90 2.49 -0.07
C TYR A 75 9.70 2.09 0.79
N GLU A 76 9.67 2.52 2.04
CA GLU A 76 8.52 2.33 2.91
C GLU A 76 7.28 3.01 2.32
N ALA A 77 7.39 4.27 1.88
CA ALA A 77 6.28 5.03 1.26
C ALA A 77 5.69 4.32 0.04
N ILE A 78 6.55 3.80 -0.85
CA ILE A 78 6.13 3.09 -2.07
C ILE A 78 5.49 1.73 -1.71
N CYS A 79 6.01 1.03 -0.70
CA CYS A 79 5.45 -0.25 -0.26
C CYS A 79 4.01 -0.08 0.23
N TYR A 80 3.78 0.92 1.09
CA TYR A 80 2.44 1.27 1.58
C TYR A 80 1.50 1.74 0.47
N GLU A 81 1.98 2.57 -0.47
CA GLU A 81 1.18 3.03 -1.62
C GLU A 81 0.67 1.83 -2.43
N HIS A 82 1.57 0.89 -2.75
CA HIS A 82 1.22 -0.25 -3.60
C HIS A 82 0.30 -1.24 -2.89
N ALA A 83 0.46 -1.41 -1.58
CA ALA A 83 -0.42 -2.24 -0.77
C ALA A 83 -1.83 -1.63 -0.67
N ALA A 84 -1.94 -0.32 -0.47
CA ALA A 84 -3.22 0.36 -0.47
C ALA A 84 -3.99 0.11 -1.77
N LEU A 85 -3.34 0.32 -2.91
CA LEU A 85 -3.91 0.05 -4.23
C LEU A 85 -4.12 -1.44 -4.52
N ALA A 86 -3.54 -2.34 -3.73
CA ALA A 86 -3.68 -3.78 -3.90
C ALA A 86 -4.90 -4.35 -3.19
N PHE A 87 -5.28 -3.74 -2.08
CA PHE A 87 -6.32 -4.21 -1.19
C PHE A 87 -7.55 -3.32 -1.16
N GLU A 88 -7.57 -2.25 -1.95
CA GLU A 88 -8.67 -1.29 -1.99
C GLU A 88 -10.06 -1.92 -2.14
N GLU A 89 -10.21 -2.84 -3.10
CA GLU A 89 -11.50 -3.47 -3.41
C GLU A 89 -11.89 -4.55 -2.38
N ASP A 90 -10.90 -5.22 -1.80
CA ASP A 90 -11.12 -6.39 -0.93
C ASP A 90 -11.15 -6.03 0.56
N TYR A 91 -10.35 -5.03 0.97
CA TYR A 91 -10.11 -4.61 2.36
C TYR A 91 -9.93 -3.09 2.44
N PRO A 92 -11.01 -2.30 2.30
CA PRO A 92 -10.94 -0.84 2.18
C PRO A 92 -10.29 -0.15 3.39
N GLU A 93 -10.54 -0.64 4.61
CA GLU A 93 -9.93 -0.07 5.83
C GLU A 93 -8.41 -0.29 5.88
N VAL A 94 -7.96 -1.49 5.49
CA VAL A 94 -6.53 -1.80 5.38
C VAL A 94 -5.89 -0.93 4.30
N ALA A 95 -6.58 -0.75 3.17
CA ALA A 95 -6.10 0.11 2.10
C ALA A 95 -6.00 1.58 2.52
N ARG A 96 -7.00 2.08 3.25
CA ARG A 96 -7.04 3.44 3.80
C ARG A 96 -5.87 3.70 4.74
N GLY A 97 -5.66 2.84 5.74
CA GLY A 97 -4.54 2.98 6.67
C GLY A 97 -3.17 2.96 5.97
N ASN A 98 -3.01 2.07 4.99
CA ASN A 98 -1.79 2.02 4.18
C ASN A 98 -1.61 3.30 3.35
N MET A 99 -2.67 3.85 2.73
CA MET A 99 -2.55 5.06 1.92
C MET A 99 -2.21 6.30 2.77
N GLN A 100 -2.82 6.44 3.94
CA GLN A 100 -2.52 7.51 4.89
C GLN A 100 -1.05 7.45 5.34
N LYS A 101 -0.57 6.27 5.69
CA LYS A 101 0.84 6.06 6.06
C LYS A 101 1.79 6.38 4.90
N SER A 102 1.45 5.98 3.67
CA SER A 102 2.23 6.32 2.47
C SER A 102 2.33 7.83 2.28
N ARG A 103 1.21 8.56 2.38
CA ARG A 103 1.18 10.03 2.29
C ARG A 103 2.11 10.67 3.32
N ASP A 104 2.05 10.23 4.57
CA ASP A 104 2.86 10.81 5.65
C ASP A 104 4.35 10.54 5.44
N LEU A 105 4.70 9.34 4.98
CA LEU A 105 6.08 9.00 4.60
C LEU A 105 6.57 9.85 3.42
N TRP A 106 5.73 10.13 2.42
CA TRP A 106 6.06 11.03 1.33
C TRP A 106 6.30 12.47 1.80
N LYS A 107 5.50 12.97 2.77
CA LYS A 107 5.72 14.27 3.41
C LYS A 107 7.05 14.28 4.17
N ASN A 108 7.32 13.25 4.96
CA ASN A 108 8.57 13.10 5.73
C ASN A 108 9.81 13.02 4.84
N TRP A 109 9.71 12.36 3.68
CA TRP A 109 10.77 12.33 2.68
C TRP A 109 10.99 13.67 1.95
N GLY A 110 10.07 14.64 2.11
CA GLY A 110 10.11 15.95 1.48
C GLY A 110 9.37 16.03 0.14
N ALA A 111 8.77 14.94 -0.35
CA ALA A 111 8.06 14.88 -1.62
C ALA A 111 6.60 15.36 -1.50
N HIS A 112 6.41 16.61 -1.06
CA HIS A 112 5.09 17.20 -0.82
C HIS A 112 4.16 17.14 -2.04
N GLY A 113 4.68 17.40 -3.26
CA GLY A 113 3.89 17.31 -4.48
C GLY A 113 3.34 15.89 -4.74
N LYS A 114 4.10 14.84 -4.36
CA LYS A 114 3.62 13.45 -4.43
C LYS A 114 2.54 13.19 -3.39
N ALA A 115 2.69 13.69 -2.16
CA ALA A 115 1.67 13.59 -1.13
C ALA A 115 0.35 14.28 -1.54
N THR A 116 0.41 15.52 -2.04
CA THR A 116 -0.76 16.25 -2.55
C THR A 116 -1.42 15.54 -3.74
N MET A 117 -0.60 14.94 -4.63
CA MET A 117 -1.13 14.13 -5.72
C MET A 117 -1.88 12.89 -5.20
N LEU A 118 -1.39 12.23 -4.14
CA LEU A 118 -2.10 11.11 -3.52
C LEU A 118 -3.44 11.56 -2.92
N GLU A 119 -3.43 12.65 -2.15
CA GLU A 119 -4.64 13.25 -1.56
C GLU A 119 -5.69 13.58 -2.64
N SER A 120 -5.25 14.18 -3.75
CA SER A 120 -6.15 14.59 -4.84
C SER A 120 -6.64 13.41 -5.68
N ARG A 121 -5.75 12.48 -6.03
CA ARG A 121 -6.06 11.35 -6.93
C ARG A 121 -6.87 10.27 -6.23
N TYR A 122 -6.69 10.11 -4.93
CA TYR A 122 -7.31 9.06 -4.14
C TYR A 122 -8.02 9.63 -2.90
N SER A 123 -8.83 10.68 -3.10
CA SER A 123 -9.50 11.40 -2.00
C SER A 123 -10.28 10.49 -1.06
N ARG A 124 -10.91 9.43 -1.59
CA ARG A 124 -11.62 8.37 -0.84
C ARG A 124 -10.84 7.71 0.31
N PHE A 125 -9.50 7.78 0.32
CA PHE A 125 -8.69 7.29 1.44
C PHE A 125 -8.43 8.34 2.53
N PHE A 126 -8.83 9.58 2.30
CA PHE A 126 -8.60 10.74 3.16
C PHE A 126 -9.89 11.44 3.55
N ASP A 127 -10.98 11.21 2.80
CA ASP A 127 -12.31 11.70 3.09
C ASP A 127 -12.89 10.89 4.27
N ASP A 128 -12.70 11.39 5.50
CA ASP A 128 -13.35 10.90 6.73
C ASP A 128 -13.41 11.97 7.86
N GLU A 129 -13.42 13.28 7.51
CA GLU A 129 -13.48 14.39 8.50
C GLU A 129 -14.87 15.05 8.67
N LEU A 130 -15.93 14.61 7.96
CA LEU A 130 -17.25 15.27 8.02
C LEU A 130 -18.42 14.28 8.15
N GLU A 131 -18.48 13.56 9.27
CA GLU A 131 -19.77 13.29 9.91
C GLU A 131 -19.82 14.21 11.13
N PRO A 132 -20.59 15.33 11.12
CA PRO A 132 -20.83 16.05 12.36
C PRO A 132 -21.54 15.09 13.32
N ASP A 133 -20.90 14.86 14.47
CA ASP A 133 -21.41 14.11 15.62
C ASP A 133 -22.92 14.27 15.71
N GLY A 134 -23.63 13.16 15.45
CA GLY A 134 -25.07 13.11 15.43
C GLY A 134 -25.60 13.77 16.69
N THR A 135 -26.57 14.67 16.50
CA THR A 135 -27.41 15.22 17.55
C THR A 135 -27.68 14.15 18.61
N ARG A 136 -27.02 14.27 19.76
CA ARG A 136 -27.52 13.71 21.02
C ARG A 136 -28.78 14.47 21.36
N THR A 137 -29.88 14.12 20.70
CA THR A 137 -31.22 14.40 21.21
C THR A 137 -31.38 13.46 22.40
N THR A 138 -31.08 13.96 23.60
CA THR A 138 -31.53 13.32 24.83
C THR A 138 -33.04 13.26 24.81
N PRO A 139 -33.67 12.07 24.97
CA PRO A 139 -35.08 11.98 25.27
C PRO A 139 -35.32 12.39 26.73
N ASP A 140 -36.43 13.09 26.95
CA ASP A 140 -37.10 13.35 28.24
C ASP A 140 -36.48 14.38 29.21
N GLU A 141 -37.02 15.60 29.16
CA GLU A 141 -37.52 16.29 30.36
C GLU A 141 -39.01 16.61 30.13
N VAL A 142 -39.90 15.69 30.54
CA VAL A 142 -40.78 15.78 31.73
C VAL A 142 -42.05 16.61 31.50
N CYS A 143 -43.17 15.90 31.41
CA CYS A 143 -44.50 16.36 31.81
C CYS A 143 -44.45 17.01 33.20
N ILE A 144 -44.93 18.26 33.35
CA ILE A 144 -46.06 18.68 34.24
C ILE A 144 -46.64 19.97 33.65
#